data_AF-X0XBV5-F1
#
_entry.id   AF-X0XBV5-F1
#
_cell.length_a   1.000
_cell.length_b   1.000
_cell.length_c   1.000
_cell.angle_alpha   90.00
_cell.angle_beta   90.00
_cell.angle_gamma   90.00
#
_symmetry.space_group_name_H-M   'P 1'
#
loop_
_entity.id
_entity.type
_entity.pdbx_description
1 polymer ?
#
loop_
_entity_poly.entity_id
_entity_poly.type
_entity_poly.pdbx_seq_one_letter_code
_entity_poly.pdbx_strand_id
1 'polypeptide(L)'
;LTYGIGYGYLIMGIAVTGCRLEVFHPRTWQKVMHRGTEAGLNAKQRSLQIADRIFGREQLFYEGGRHKTPPDGLVDAALIAEYTRGLIAGN
;
A
#
# COMPACT_ATOMS: atom_id res chain seq x y z
N LEU A 1 -2.65 21.24 -6.01
CA LEU A 1 -1.84 21.34 -7.25
C LEU A 1 -0.78 20.23 -7.34
N THR A 2 -0.04 19.96 -6.27
CA THR A 2 1.09 18.99 -6.22
C THR A 2 0.69 17.53 -6.49
N TYR A 3 -0.48 17.07 -6.01
CA TYR A 3 -0.91 15.67 -6.17
C TYR A 3 -1.05 15.24 -7.64
N GLY A 4 -1.59 16.10 -8.51
CA GLY A 4 -1.78 15.78 -9.94
C GLY A 4 -0.44 15.67 -10.70
N ILE A 5 0.55 16.48 -10.32
CA ILE A 5 1.90 16.44 -10.90
C ILE A 5 2.62 15.15 -10.47
N GLY A 6 2.59 14.82 -9.18
CA GLY A 6 3.18 13.57 -8.68
C GLY A 6 2.57 12.33 -9.33
N TYR A 7 1.24 12.31 -9.47
CA TYR A 7 0.54 11.25 -10.19
C TYR A 7 0.93 11.17 -11.67
N GLY A 8 1.06 12.32 -12.34
CA GLY A 8 1.53 12.38 -13.73
C GLY A 8 2.92 11.78 -13.93
N TYR A 9 3.86 12.05 -13.02
CA TYR A 9 5.20 11.45 -13.08
C TYR A 9 5.18 9.93 -12.89
N LEU A 10 4.34 9.41 -12.00
CA LEU A 10 4.20 7.96 -11.81
C LEU A 10 3.63 7.28 -13.04
N ILE A 11 2.58 7.85 -13.66
CA ILE A 11 2.04 7.33 -14.92
C ILE A 11 3.11 7.29 -15.99
N MET A 12 3.83 8.41 -16.17
CA MET A 12 4.88 8.50 -17.18
C MET A 12 5.97 7.44 -16.94
N GLY A 13 6.43 7.29 -15.69
CA GLY A 13 7.43 6.30 -15.31
C GLY A 13 6.98 4.85 -15.59
N ILE A 14 5.71 4.52 -15.38
CA ILE A 14 5.17 3.18 -15.66
C ILE A 14 4.96 2.98 -17.17
N ALA A 15 4.50 4.00 -17.88
CA ALA A 15 4.26 3.93 -19.32
C ALA A 15 5.56 3.64 -20.10
N VAL A 16 6.69 4.21 -19.68
CA VAL A 16 7.98 3.98 -20.36
C VAL A 16 8.57 2.60 -20.10
N THR A 17 8.17 1.89 -19.04
CA THR A 17 8.66 0.53 -18.78
C THR A 17 7.90 -0.55 -19.55
N GLY A 18 6.81 -0.20 -20.24
CA GLY A 18 5.92 -1.16 -20.88
C GLY A 18 5.06 -1.96 -19.90
N CYS A 19 5.04 -1.58 -18.61
CA CYS A 19 4.19 -2.23 -17.62
C CYS A 19 2.73 -1.85 -17.82
N ARG A 20 1.82 -2.80 -17.60
CA ARG A 20 0.38 -2.52 -17.56
C ARG A 20 0.06 -1.69 -16.32
N LEU A 21 -0.47 -0.49 -16.52
CA LEU A 21 -0.99 0.35 -15.44
C LEU A 21 -2.46 0.01 -15.16
N GLU A 22 -2.77 -0.30 -13.90
CA GLU A 22 -4.14 -0.42 -13.42
C GLU A 22 -4.32 0.48 -12.19
N VAL A 23 -5.38 1.29 -12.20
CA VAL A 23 -5.63 2.29 -11.16
C VAL A 23 -6.75 1.79 -10.26
N PHE A 24 -6.45 1.63 -8.98
CA PHE A 24 -7.43 1.22 -7.97
C PHE A 24 -7.84 2.40 -7.11
N HIS A 25 -9.15 2.61 -6.98
CA HIS A 25 -9.66 3.60 -6.04
C HIS A 25 -9.34 3.18 -4.60
N PRO A 26 -8.88 4.09 -3.71
CA PRO A 26 -8.47 3.74 -2.34
C PRO A 26 -9.50 2.92 -1.56
N ARG A 27 -10.77 3.33 -1.63
CA ARG A 27 -11.88 2.62 -0.96
C ARG A 27 -12.04 1.15 -1.38
N THR A 28 -11.65 0.81 -2.60
CA THR A 28 -11.83 -0.54 -3.15
C THR A 28 -10.84 -1.51 -2.52
N TRP A 29 -9.53 -1.23 -2.65
CA TRP A 29 -8.51 -2.12 -2.11
C TRP A 29 -8.48 -2.08 -0.58
N GLN A 30 -8.70 -0.91 0.05
CA GLN A 30 -8.70 -0.78 1.52
C GLN A 30 -9.82 -1.61 2.16
N LYS A 31 -11.02 -1.65 1.54
CA LYS A 31 -12.12 -2.47 2.05
C LYS A 31 -11.75 -3.94 2.15
N VAL A 32 -11.01 -4.45 1.17
CA VAL A 32 -10.56 -5.85 1.13
C VAL A 32 -9.42 -6.06 2.12
N MET A 33 -8.38 -5.23 2.05
CA MET A 33 -7.17 -5.38 2.88
C MET A 33 -7.43 -5.15 4.37
N HIS A 34 -8.29 -4.19 4.73
CA HIS A 34 -8.61 -3.89 6.14
C HIS A 34 -9.65 -4.85 6.74
N ARG A 35 -10.05 -5.91 6.03
CA ARG A 35 -10.96 -6.90 6.60
C ARG A 35 -10.29 -7.62 7.79
N GLY A 36 -10.98 -7.66 8.92
CA GLY A 36 -10.46 -8.29 10.14
C GLY A 36 -9.44 -7.45 10.92
N THR A 37 -9.33 -6.14 10.64
CA THR A 37 -8.64 -5.21 11.53
C THR A 37 -9.48 -4.92 12.78
N GLU A 38 -8.82 -4.51 13.86
CA GLU A 38 -9.50 -4.16 15.10
C GLU A 38 -10.48 -2.99 14.93
N ALA A 39 -11.57 -3.05 15.69
CA ALA A 39 -12.54 -1.98 15.79
C ALA A 39 -11.92 -0.73 16.45
N GLY A 40 -12.39 0.46 16.07
CA GLY A 40 -11.91 1.72 16.65
C GLY A 40 -10.60 2.27 16.06
N LEU A 41 -9.87 1.50 15.24
CA LEU A 41 -8.68 1.99 14.55
C LEU A 41 -9.03 2.92 13.39
N ASN A 42 -8.19 3.94 13.16
CA ASN A 42 -8.25 4.78 11.96
C ASN A 42 -7.59 4.07 10.75
N ALA A 43 -7.77 4.63 9.54
CA ALA A 43 -7.30 3.99 8.30
C ALA A 43 -5.79 3.70 8.27
N LYS A 44 -4.96 4.62 8.80
CA LYS A 44 -3.50 4.43 8.84
C LYS A 44 -3.10 3.31 9.78
N GLN A 45 -3.72 3.27 10.96
CA GLN A 45 -3.49 2.21 11.95
C GLN A 45 -3.92 0.85 11.41
N ARG A 46 -5.03 0.79 10.67
CA ARG A 46 -5.48 -0.43 10.00
C ARG A 46 -4.49 -0.91 8.94
N SER A 47 -4.01 -0.01 8.08
CA SER A 47 -2.97 -0.34 7.09
C SER A 47 -1.72 -0.89 7.78
N LEU A 48 -1.22 -0.22 8.84
CA LEU A 48 -0.04 -0.68 9.56
C LEU A 48 -0.26 -2.06 10.22
N GLN A 49 -1.42 -2.26 10.87
CA GLN A 49 -1.76 -3.54 11.49
C GLN A 49 -1.75 -4.70 10.48
N ILE A 50 -2.30 -4.49 9.28
CA ILE A 50 -2.31 -5.52 8.23
C ILE A 50 -0.92 -5.70 7.65
N ALA A 51 -0.17 -4.63 7.41
CA ALA A 51 1.20 -4.73 6.91
C ALA A 51 2.11 -5.51 7.87
N ASP A 52 2.02 -5.26 9.18
CA ASP A 52 2.75 -6.01 10.19
C ASP A 52 2.36 -7.50 10.20
N ARG A 53 1.08 -7.82 9.98
CA ARG A 53 0.59 -9.21 9.92
C ARG A 53 1.09 -9.95 8.68
N ILE A 54 1.11 -9.29 7.51
CA ILE A 54 1.43 -9.93 6.23
C ILE A 54 2.95 -10.04 6.03
N PHE A 55 3.68 -8.95 6.29
CA PHE A 55 5.09 -8.85 5.92
C PHE A 55 6.03 -9.01 7.12
N GLY A 56 5.51 -8.97 8.35
CA GLY A 56 6.32 -8.92 9.55
C GLY A 56 6.97 -7.55 9.77
N ARG A 57 7.08 -7.16 11.03
CA ARG A 57 7.57 -5.83 11.43
C ARG A 57 8.99 -5.50 10.94
N GLU A 58 9.85 -6.50 10.78
CA GLU A 58 11.28 -6.26 10.53
C GLU A 58 11.69 -6.29 9.05
N GLN A 59 10.83 -6.79 8.15
CA GLN A 59 11.30 -7.15 6.80
C GLN A 59 11.28 -6.01 5.78
N LEU A 60 10.45 -4.97 5.94
CA LEU A 60 10.23 -4.01 4.83
C LEU A 60 10.12 -2.53 5.23
N PHE A 61 9.79 -2.20 6.48
CA PHE A 61 9.22 -0.88 6.77
C PHE A 61 10.04 0.00 7.73
N TYR A 62 10.91 -0.59 8.54
CA TYR A 62 11.59 0.11 9.64
C TYR A 62 13.08 0.26 9.35
N GLU A 63 13.43 1.23 8.48
CA GLU A 63 14.83 1.51 8.17
C GLU A 63 15.63 1.96 9.41
N GLY A 64 16.67 1.19 9.74
CA GLY A 64 17.83 1.66 10.51
C GLY A 64 17.56 2.19 11.93
N GLY A 65 16.44 1.82 12.56
CA GLY A 65 16.12 2.19 13.95
C GLY A 65 15.82 3.67 14.19
N ARG A 66 15.78 4.52 13.15
CA ARG A 66 15.47 5.96 13.30
C ARG A 66 13.99 6.25 13.47
N HIS A 67 13.13 5.40 12.92
CA HIS A 67 11.68 5.61 12.92
C HIS A 67 10.95 4.47 13.63
N LYS A 68 10.17 4.83 14.66
CA LYS A 68 9.31 3.91 15.41
C LYS A 68 8.07 3.47 14.62
N THR A 69 7.77 4.16 13.52
CA THR A 69 6.62 3.94 12.65
C THR A 69 7.06 4.17 11.21
N PRO A 70 6.70 3.30 10.27
CA PRO A 70 7.10 3.43 8.89
C PRO A 70 6.33 4.54 8.15
N PRO A 71 6.85 5.04 7.02
CA PRO A 71 6.13 6.02 6.20
C PRO A 71 4.82 5.43 5.65
N ASP A 72 3.71 6.15 5.84
CA ASP A 72 2.37 5.71 5.39
C ASP A 72 2.35 5.32 3.90
N GLY A 73 3.04 6.09 3.04
CA GLY A 73 3.09 5.82 1.61
C GLY A 73 3.79 4.51 1.24
N LEU A 74 4.76 4.06 2.04
CA LEU A 74 5.46 2.80 1.84
C LEU A 74 4.56 1.62 2.28
N VAL A 75 3.85 1.79 3.39
CA VAL A 75 2.84 0.84 3.86
C VAL A 75 1.74 0.66 2.83
N ASP A 76 1.15 1.76 2.33
CA ASP A 76 0.08 1.70 1.33
C ASP A 76 0.58 1.09 0.01
N ALA A 77 1.80 1.40 -0.44
CA ALA A 77 2.38 0.81 -1.65
C ALA A 77 2.52 -0.73 -1.52
N ALA A 78 3.01 -1.22 -0.39
CA ALA A 78 3.15 -2.65 -0.14
C ALA A 78 1.79 -3.36 -0.08
N LEU A 79 0.79 -2.74 0.57
CA LEU A 79 -0.57 -3.31 0.63
C LEU A 79 -1.27 -3.31 -0.73
N ILE A 80 -1.05 -2.30 -1.57
CA ILE A 80 -1.58 -2.29 -2.94
C ILE A 80 -0.95 -3.42 -3.76
N ALA A 81 0.36 -3.66 -3.62
CA ALA A 81 1.04 -4.76 -4.28
C ALA A 81 0.51 -6.13 -3.82
N GLU A 82 0.22 -6.28 -2.52
CA GLU A 82 -0.36 -7.51 -1.99
C GLU A 82 -1.80 -7.74 -2.46
N TYR A 83 -2.61 -6.67 -2.48
CA TYR A 83 -3.97 -6.72 -3.02
C TYR A 83 -3.97 -7.21 -4.48
N THR A 84 -3.11 -6.65 -5.33
CA THR A 84 -3.03 -7.08 -6.74
C THR A 84 -2.47 -8.49 -6.90
N ARG A 85 -1.52 -8.90 -6.05
CA ARG A 85 -1.04 -10.30 -6.00
C ARG A 85 -2.17 -11.28 -5.72
N GLY A 86 -3.06 -10.95 -4.78
CA GLY A 86 -4.25 -11.75 -4.47
C GLY A 86 -5.21 -11.89 -5.65
N LEU A 87 -5.45 -10.78 -6.38
CA LEU A 87 -6.30 -10.78 -7.58
C LEU A 87 -5.76 -11.68 -8.70
N ILE A 88 -4.43 -11.70 -8.90
CA ILE A 88 -3.78 -12.53 -9.92
C ILE A 88 -3.79 -14.01 -9.51
N ALA A 89 -3.68 -14.31 -8.22
CA ALA A 89 -3.67 -15.66 -7.70
C ALA A 89 -5.06 -16.34 -7.64
N GLY A 90 -6.15 -15.60 -7.89
CA GLY A 90 -7.51 -16.15 -8.01
C GLY A 90 -8.22 -16.44 -6.68
N ASN A 91 -7.85 -15.76 -5.59
CA ASN A 91 -8.56 -15.82 -4.31
C ASN A 91 -9.69 -14.79 -4.19
#